data_AF-S5MSR9-F1
#
_entry.id   AF-S5MSR9-F1
#
_cell.length_a   1.000
_cell.length_b   1.000
_cell.length_c   1.000
_cell.angle_alpha   90.00
_cell.angle_beta   90.00
_cell.angle_gamma   90.00
#
_symmetry.space_group_name_H-M   'P 1'
#
loop_
_entity.id
_entity.type
_entity.pdbx_description
1 polymer ?
#
loop_
_entity_poly.entity_id
_entity_poly.type
_entity_poly.pdbx_seq_one_letter_code
_entity_poly.pdbx_strand_id
1 'polypeptide(L)'
;MQDLMPPVSTPDNVFHDGNPATGELGTIVSAEWLNNTQGAIRDIQAECISVLAAAGFKPDPAKKQLLDAIKAIVGNEVPAASTTQAGTVKLSSATDSDSETEAATPKAVKAAMDTAKGRVPASRKVNGHPLTTDINVTSQDIFDQQAVVIGPAINLNGIQTPGIYTCLYTGETKNAPVNNPGNLLVYRTNGIQRLQIYQPLYTVDVYVRYFQGGNTWSGWVKNYGCISRDEADSQYRLPVGSAIAWPSDVVPDGYAIMQGQSFSTATYPLLAKAYPSGVIPDMRGWTIKGKPASGRAVLSQELDGNKSHTHTARAQDTDLGTKGSSSFDYGTKSTNPTGGHAHEFGGYVNSYWGDSNHTSFQPGGGAKTQAAGDHAHTVSIGGHEHTVYIGSHGHVVIVDAAGTAETTVRNIAFNYIVRLA
;
A
#
# COMPACT_ATOMS: atom_id res chain seq x y z
N MET A 1 -93.90 49.32 -41.67
CA MET A 1 -94.77 48.91 -42.80
C MET A 1 -96.22 49.12 -42.43
N GLN A 2 -96.86 50.09 -43.10
CA GLN A 2 -98.29 50.36 -42.98
C GLN A 2 -99.15 49.14 -43.37
N ASP A 3 -100.35 49.07 -42.79
CA ASP A 3 -101.36 48.08 -43.17
C ASP A 3 -101.84 48.30 -44.61
N LEU A 4 -102.47 47.26 -45.20
CA LEU A 4 -103.01 47.33 -46.56
C LEU A 4 -104.03 48.47 -46.69
N MET A 5 -103.91 49.25 -47.77
CA MET A 5 -104.84 50.33 -48.07
C MET A 5 -106.28 49.80 -48.19
N PRO A 6 -107.29 50.54 -47.68
CA PRO A 6 -108.68 50.16 -47.84
C PRO A 6 -109.11 50.14 -49.32
N PRO A 7 -110.05 49.26 -49.71
CA PRO A 7 -110.56 49.21 -51.08
C PRO A 7 -111.34 50.47 -51.47
N VAL A 8 -111.42 50.75 -52.78
CA VAL A 8 -112.19 51.88 -53.31
C VAL A 8 -113.69 51.56 -53.21
N SER A 9 -114.55 52.54 -52.92
CA SER A 9 -115.99 52.33 -52.73
C SER A 9 -116.76 52.19 -54.05
N THR A 10 -116.40 51.20 -54.87
CA THR A 10 -117.08 50.78 -56.11
C THR A 10 -117.51 49.31 -55.99
N PRO A 11 -118.50 48.83 -56.78
CA PRO A 11 -119.00 47.45 -56.65
C PRO A 11 -117.92 46.36 -56.78
N ASP A 12 -116.85 46.65 -57.50
CA ASP A 12 -115.70 45.78 -57.75
C ASP A 12 -114.40 46.26 -57.08
N ASN A 13 -114.46 47.32 -56.27
CA ASN A 13 -113.35 47.90 -55.51
C ASN A 13 -112.18 48.47 -56.32
N VAL A 14 -112.39 48.82 -57.59
CA VAL A 14 -111.37 49.45 -58.46
C VAL A 14 -111.82 50.82 -58.97
N PHE A 15 -110.86 51.62 -59.45
CA PHE A 15 -111.14 52.90 -60.09
C PHE A 15 -111.58 52.69 -61.55
N HIS A 16 -112.62 53.42 -61.95
CA HIS A 16 -113.12 53.46 -63.32
C HIS A 16 -112.99 54.86 -63.92
N ASP A 17 -112.68 54.95 -65.21
CA ASP A 17 -112.69 56.21 -65.97
C ASP A 17 -114.11 56.73 -66.19
N GLY A 18 -114.28 58.04 -66.33
CA GLY A 18 -115.54 58.62 -66.76
C GLY A 18 -115.74 58.44 -68.27
N ASN A 19 -117.00 58.39 -68.71
CA ASN A 19 -117.35 58.27 -70.11
C ASN A 19 -118.02 59.57 -70.61
N PRO A 20 -117.31 60.43 -71.37
CA PRO A 20 -117.81 61.72 -71.82
C PRO A 20 -119.00 61.62 -72.79
N ALA A 21 -119.13 60.49 -73.50
CA ALA A 21 -120.20 60.28 -74.48
C ALA A 21 -121.53 59.91 -73.81
N THR A 22 -121.50 59.30 -72.62
CA THR A 22 -122.71 58.92 -71.86
C THR A 22 -122.99 59.83 -70.68
N GLY A 23 -122.03 60.67 -70.27
CA GLY A 23 -122.13 61.54 -69.10
C GLY A 23 -121.84 60.84 -67.77
N GLU A 24 -121.42 59.57 -67.79
CA GLU A 24 -120.98 58.86 -66.57
C GLU A 24 -119.69 59.46 -66.04
N LEU A 25 -119.72 59.85 -64.76
CA LEU A 25 -118.57 60.41 -64.07
C LEU A 25 -117.62 59.29 -63.64
N GLY A 26 -116.33 59.54 -63.74
CA GLY A 26 -115.31 58.60 -63.27
C GLY A 26 -115.31 58.43 -61.75
N THR A 27 -114.68 57.37 -61.27
CA THR A 27 -114.53 57.11 -59.84
C THR A 27 -113.67 58.19 -59.22
N ILE A 28 -114.19 58.87 -58.20
CA ILE A 28 -113.47 59.93 -57.52
C ILE A 28 -112.34 59.32 -56.69
N VAL A 29 -111.11 59.82 -56.88
CA VAL A 29 -110.00 59.55 -55.97
C VAL A 29 -110.22 60.34 -54.70
N SER A 30 -110.65 59.65 -53.64
CA SER A 30 -110.92 60.29 -52.36
C SER A 30 -109.63 60.76 -51.68
N ALA A 31 -109.74 61.78 -50.83
CA ALA A 31 -108.64 62.22 -49.99
C ALA A 31 -108.11 61.10 -49.08
N GLU A 32 -108.98 60.20 -48.61
CA GLU A 32 -108.58 59.02 -47.84
C GLU A 32 -107.63 58.12 -48.62
N TRP A 33 -107.96 57.78 -49.86
CA TRP A 33 -107.13 56.91 -50.69
C TRP A 33 -105.79 57.57 -51.07
N LEU A 34 -105.82 58.87 -51.40
CA LEU A 34 -104.60 59.62 -51.74
C LEU A 34 -103.69 59.80 -50.52
N ASN A 35 -104.25 60.07 -49.33
CA ASN A 35 -103.49 60.17 -48.08
C ASN A 35 -102.90 58.82 -47.68
N ASN A 36 -103.62 57.71 -47.87
CA ASN A 36 -103.12 56.37 -47.59
C ASN A 36 -101.97 55.99 -48.55
N THR A 37 -102.09 56.32 -49.84
CA THR A 37 -100.98 56.17 -50.81
C THR A 37 -99.76 56.97 -50.37
N GLN A 38 -99.95 58.24 -50.01
CA GLN A 38 -98.87 59.09 -49.51
C GLN A 38 -98.23 58.53 -48.24
N GLY A 39 -99.04 58.00 -47.32
CA GLY A 39 -98.59 57.35 -46.09
C GLY A 39 -97.71 56.13 -46.37
N ALA A 40 -98.17 55.21 -47.22
CA ALA A 40 -97.41 54.01 -47.59
C ALA A 40 -96.07 54.33 -48.25
N ILE A 41 -96.04 55.31 -49.17
CA ILE A 41 -94.80 55.76 -49.81
C ILE A 41 -93.83 56.36 -48.78
N ARG A 42 -94.33 57.23 -47.88
CA ARG A 42 -93.51 57.84 -46.84
C ARG A 42 -92.98 56.83 -45.83
N ASP A 43 -93.75 55.80 -45.51
CA ASP A 43 -93.33 54.72 -44.60
C ASP A 43 -92.18 53.90 -45.19
N ILE A 44 -92.30 53.47 -46.46
CA ILE A 44 -91.22 52.78 -47.17
C ILE A 44 -89.98 53.67 -47.30
N GLN A 45 -90.16 54.97 -47.58
CA GLN A 45 -89.07 55.93 -47.60
C GLN A 45 -88.42 56.06 -46.23
N ALA A 46 -89.19 56.10 -45.14
CA ALA A 46 -88.66 56.17 -43.77
C ALA A 46 -87.85 54.92 -43.42
N GLU A 47 -88.31 53.71 -43.77
CA GLU A 47 -87.55 52.46 -43.60
C GLU A 47 -86.22 52.49 -44.36
N CYS A 48 -86.24 52.91 -45.64
CA CYS A 48 -85.02 53.09 -46.42
C CYS A 48 -84.06 54.12 -45.79
N ILE A 49 -84.59 55.23 -45.25
CA ILE A 49 -83.80 56.25 -44.56
C ILE A 49 -83.21 55.70 -43.25
N SER A 50 -83.94 54.87 -42.51
CA SER A 50 -83.43 54.19 -41.31
C SER A 50 -82.26 53.26 -41.64
N VAL A 51 -82.34 52.51 -42.74
CA VAL A 51 -81.23 51.69 -43.24
C VAL A 51 -80.00 52.55 -43.59
N LEU A 52 -80.20 53.68 -44.28
CA LEU A 52 -79.11 54.63 -44.58
C LEU A 52 -78.50 55.19 -43.30
N ALA A 53 -79.33 55.61 -42.33
CA ALA A 53 -78.88 56.20 -41.07
C ALA A 53 -78.11 55.20 -40.21
N ALA A 54 -78.55 53.94 -40.13
CA ALA A 54 -77.85 52.87 -39.43
C ALA A 54 -76.43 52.63 -40.01
N ALA A 55 -76.26 52.83 -41.32
CA ALA A 55 -74.97 52.79 -41.99
C ALA A 55 -74.17 54.12 -41.93
N GLY A 56 -74.70 55.17 -41.29
CA GLY A 56 -74.07 56.50 -41.18
C GLY A 56 -74.25 57.42 -42.41
N PHE A 57 -75.14 57.07 -43.35
CA PHE A 57 -75.42 57.87 -44.55
C PHE A 57 -76.56 58.87 -44.32
N LYS A 58 -76.49 60.02 -45.00
CA LYS A 58 -77.62 60.96 -45.13
C LYS A 58 -78.31 60.76 -46.49
N PRO A 59 -79.64 60.80 -46.57
CA PRO A 59 -80.36 60.69 -47.83
C PRO A 59 -79.95 61.80 -48.82
N ASP A 60 -79.56 61.39 -50.02
CA ASP A 60 -79.15 62.27 -51.11
C ASP A 60 -79.90 61.85 -52.40
N PRO A 61 -80.81 62.70 -52.93
CA PRO A 61 -81.63 62.35 -54.08
C PRO A 61 -80.81 62.12 -55.37
N ALA A 62 -79.54 62.53 -55.42
CA ALA A 62 -78.67 62.33 -56.57
C ALA A 62 -77.92 60.98 -56.55
N LYS A 63 -78.06 60.17 -55.49
CA LYS A 63 -77.23 58.97 -55.28
C LYS A 63 -78.06 57.71 -55.04
N LYS A 64 -77.53 56.55 -55.46
CA LYS A 64 -78.11 55.22 -55.20
C LYS A 64 -77.52 54.60 -53.93
N GLN A 65 -77.84 55.15 -52.76
CA GLN A 65 -77.11 54.88 -51.52
C GLN A 65 -77.54 53.60 -50.75
N LEU A 66 -78.72 53.05 -51.03
CA LEU A 66 -79.30 51.96 -50.23
C LEU A 66 -78.43 50.69 -50.25
N LEU A 67 -77.91 50.31 -51.43
CA LEU A 67 -77.05 49.13 -51.57
C LEU A 67 -75.73 49.29 -50.81
N ASP A 68 -75.14 50.48 -50.86
CA ASP A 68 -73.87 50.76 -50.17
C ASP A 68 -74.05 50.77 -48.66
N ALA A 69 -75.18 51.30 -48.17
CA ALA A 69 -75.53 51.22 -46.75
C ALA A 69 -75.69 49.78 -46.27
N ILE A 70 -76.37 48.91 -47.04
CA ILE A 70 -76.51 47.48 -46.70
C ILE A 70 -75.14 46.80 -46.64
N LYS A 71 -74.25 47.04 -47.61
CA LYS A 71 -72.89 46.48 -47.58
C LYS A 71 -72.09 46.95 -46.37
N ALA A 72 -72.21 48.22 -46.01
CA ALA A 72 -71.53 48.79 -44.84
C ALA A 72 -72.06 48.19 -43.54
N ILE A 73 -73.39 48.03 -43.39
CA ILE A 73 -74.00 47.37 -42.23
C ILE A 73 -73.48 45.94 -42.10
N VAL A 74 -73.54 45.15 -43.18
CA VAL A 74 -73.06 43.75 -43.15
C VAL A 74 -71.56 43.67 -42.81
N GLY A 75 -70.74 44.60 -43.31
CA GLY A 75 -69.31 44.66 -43.00
C GLY A 75 -69.00 45.08 -41.56
N ASN A 76 -69.79 45.98 -40.98
CA ASN A 76 -69.60 46.47 -39.61
C ASN A 76 -70.18 45.52 -38.54
N GLU A 77 -71.25 44.80 -38.87
CA GLU A 77 -71.96 43.89 -37.94
C GLU A 77 -71.29 42.51 -37.81
N VAL A 78 -70.45 42.11 -38.78
CA VAL A 78 -69.73 40.82 -38.74
C VAL A 78 -68.22 41.06 -38.53
N PRO A 79 -67.73 41.11 -37.29
CA PRO A 79 -66.32 41.36 -36.99
C PRO A 79 -65.43 40.17 -37.38
N ALA A 80 -64.11 40.34 -37.27
CA ALA A 80 -63.19 39.20 -37.24
C ALA A 80 -63.43 38.39 -35.96
N ALA A 81 -63.41 37.06 -36.05
CA ALA A 81 -63.62 36.24 -34.86
C ALA A 81 -62.41 36.30 -33.92
N SER A 82 -62.66 36.13 -32.63
CA SER A 82 -61.65 35.97 -31.59
C SER A 82 -62.05 34.81 -30.66
N THR A 83 -61.25 34.53 -29.63
CA THR A 83 -61.60 33.52 -28.62
C THR A 83 -62.82 33.90 -27.77
N THR A 84 -63.28 35.15 -27.83
CA THR A 84 -64.42 35.65 -27.04
C THR A 84 -65.52 36.30 -27.89
N GLN A 85 -65.32 36.50 -29.20
CA GLN A 85 -66.27 37.12 -30.12
C GLN A 85 -66.44 36.29 -31.40
N ALA A 86 -67.68 35.99 -31.78
CA ALA A 86 -67.97 35.31 -33.04
C ALA A 86 -67.75 36.26 -34.23
N GLY A 87 -67.29 35.74 -35.37
CA GLY A 87 -66.96 36.55 -36.55
C GLY A 87 -66.46 35.72 -37.74
N THR A 88 -65.87 36.39 -38.74
CA THR A 88 -65.21 35.73 -39.87
C THR A 88 -63.78 35.30 -39.52
N VAL A 89 -63.33 34.17 -40.08
CA VAL A 89 -62.00 33.59 -39.80
C VAL A 89 -61.35 33.12 -41.09
N LYS A 90 -60.03 33.30 -41.20
CA LYS A 90 -59.21 32.69 -42.25
C LYS A 90 -58.67 31.34 -41.77
N LEU A 91 -58.85 30.30 -42.58
CA LEU A 91 -58.47 28.93 -42.21
C LEU A 91 -57.09 28.56 -42.74
N SER A 92 -56.30 27.86 -41.92
CA SER A 92 -54.98 27.34 -42.30
C SER A 92 -54.84 25.84 -42.08
N SER A 93 -54.16 25.18 -43.01
CA SER A 93 -53.82 23.75 -42.90
C SER A 93 -52.34 23.52 -42.58
N ALA A 94 -51.56 24.58 -42.34
CA ALA A 94 -50.18 24.47 -41.90
C ALA A 94 -50.11 23.88 -40.47
N THR A 95 -49.12 23.02 -40.23
CA THR A 95 -48.88 22.37 -38.92
C THR A 95 -47.82 23.09 -38.08
N ASP A 96 -47.25 24.14 -38.64
CA ASP A 96 -46.13 24.93 -38.15
C ASP A 96 -46.37 26.44 -38.29
N SER A 97 -47.64 26.86 -38.44
CA SER A 97 -47.99 28.27 -38.55
C SER A 97 -47.74 29.03 -37.24
N ASP A 98 -47.15 30.21 -37.37
CA ASP A 98 -46.96 31.21 -36.33
C ASP A 98 -48.04 32.32 -36.37
N SER A 99 -49.05 32.21 -37.24
CA SER A 99 -50.09 33.21 -37.40
C SER A 99 -51.09 33.20 -36.25
N GLU A 100 -51.29 34.35 -35.61
CA GLU A 100 -52.33 34.57 -34.60
C GLU A 100 -53.69 34.98 -35.20
N THR A 101 -53.76 35.16 -36.52
CA THR A 101 -54.96 35.64 -37.24
C THR A 101 -55.69 34.56 -38.05
N GLU A 102 -55.15 33.34 -38.05
CA GLU A 102 -55.72 32.20 -38.77
C GLU A 102 -56.13 31.09 -37.80
N ALA A 103 -57.23 30.40 -38.07
CA ALA A 103 -57.62 29.22 -37.30
C ALA A 103 -57.13 27.93 -37.96
N ALA A 104 -56.66 27.00 -37.12
CA ALA A 104 -56.26 25.67 -37.56
C ALA A 104 -57.46 24.86 -38.06
N THR A 105 -57.32 24.27 -39.23
CA THR A 105 -58.30 23.32 -39.77
C THR A 105 -58.21 21.95 -39.07
N PRO A 106 -59.29 21.13 -39.10
CA PRO A 106 -59.21 19.73 -38.66
C PRO A 106 -58.10 18.92 -39.34
N LYS A 107 -57.74 19.29 -40.59
CA LYS A 107 -56.60 18.71 -41.32
C LYS A 107 -55.27 19.00 -40.64
N ALA A 108 -55.00 20.25 -40.26
CA ALA A 108 -53.78 20.62 -39.53
C ALA A 108 -53.71 19.91 -38.17
N VAL A 109 -54.82 19.91 -37.42
CA VAL A 109 -54.89 19.25 -36.10
C VAL A 109 -54.63 17.75 -36.23
N LYS A 110 -55.23 17.08 -37.22
CA LYS A 110 -54.98 15.67 -37.49
C LYS A 110 -53.52 15.40 -37.85
N ALA A 111 -52.95 16.19 -38.76
CA ALA A 111 -51.56 16.02 -39.20
C ALA A 111 -50.54 16.23 -38.05
N ALA A 112 -50.78 17.22 -37.19
CA ALA A 112 -49.97 17.45 -36.00
C ALA A 112 -50.10 16.27 -35.01
N MET A 113 -51.32 15.79 -34.77
CA MET A 113 -51.58 14.64 -33.89
C MET A 113 -50.96 13.34 -34.40
N ASP A 114 -51.07 13.06 -35.70
CA ASP A 114 -50.46 11.88 -36.32
C ASP A 114 -48.93 11.94 -36.20
N THR A 115 -48.35 13.13 -36.41
CA THR A 115 -46.91 13.37 -36.21
C THR A 115 -46.51 13.12 -34.75
N ALA A 116 -47.29 13.64 -33.78
CA ALA A 116 -47.01 13.45 -32.35
C ALA A 116 -47.07 11.96 -31.94
N LYS A 117 -48.08 11.22 -32.40
CA LYS A 117 -48.19 9.76 -32.18
C LYS A 117 -47.00 8.98 -32.75
N GLY A 118 -46.35 9.49 -33.79
CA GLY A 118 -45.19 8.85 -34.44
C GLY A 118 -43.82 9.23 -33.86
N ARG A 119 -43.72 10.19 -32.93
CA ARG A 119 -42.41 10.70 -32.45
C ARG A 119 -41.62 9.71 -31.60
N VAL A 120 -42.28 8.74 -30.96
CA VAL A 120 -41.63 7.59 -30.31
C VAL A 120 -42.33 6.31 -30.75
N PRO A 121 -42.00 5.76 -31.93
CA PRO A 121 -42.55 4.48 -32.36
C PRO A 121 -42.14 3.39 -31.36
N ALA A 122 -43.05 2.47 -31.03
CA ALA A 122 -42.75 1.34 -30.15
C ALA A 122 -41.64 0.40 -30.72
N SER A 123 -41.35 0.52 -32.02
CA SER A 123 -40.23 -0.16 -32.68
C SER A 123 -38.86 0.48 -32.42
N ARG A 124 -38.81 1.71 -31.88
CA ARG A 124 -37.56 2.38 -31.59
C ARG A 124 -36.90 1.69 -30.41
N LYS A 125 -35.65 1.28 -30.62
CA LYS A 125 -34.87 0.50 -29.67
C LYS A 125 -33.60 1.25 -29.28
N VAL A 126 -33.20 1.11 -28.03
CA VAL A 126 -31.83 1.41 -27.56
C VAL A 126 -31.19 0.08 -27.21
N ASN A 127 -30.07 -0.26 -27.86
CA ASN A 127 -29.41 -1.56 -27.70
C ASN A 127 -30.35 -2.78 -27.85
N GLY A 128 -31.34 -2.72 -28.74
CA GLY A 128 -32.29 -3.82 -28.97
C GLY A 128 -33.56 -3.81 -28.10
N HIS A 129 -33.60 -2.98 -27.05
CA HIS A 129 -34.72 -2.88 -26.11
C HIS A 129 -35.76 -1.84 -26.55
N PRO A 130 -37.05 -2.21 -26.66
CA PRO A 130 -38.14 -1.29 -27.02
C PRO A 130 -38.33 -0.15 -26.00
N LEU A 131 -38.63 1.06 -26.49
CA LEU A 131 -38.95 2.24 -25.67
C LEU A 131 -40.45 2.29 -25.29
N THR A 132 -40.95 1.30 -24.57
CA THR A 132 -42.40 1.17 -24.23
C THR A 132 -42.79 1.59 -22.82
N THR A 133 -41.82 1.74 -21.91
CA THR A 133 -41.99 2.16 -20.50
C THR A 133 -40.77 2.97 -20.04
N ASP A 134 -40.80 3.51 -18.82
CA ASP A 134 -39.62 4.08 -18.18
C ASP A 134 -38.46 3.07 -18.19
N ILE A 135 -37.27 3.54 -18.56
CA ILE A 135 -36.06 2.72 -18.59
C ILE A 135 -35.27 3.00 -17.32
N ASN A 136 -35.19 2.02 -16.44
CA ASN A 136 -34.28 2.05 -15.32
C ASN A 136 -32.98 1.37 -15.76
N VAL A 137 -31.89 2.13 -15.94
CA VAL A 137 -30.57 1.56 -16.29
C VAL A 137 -29.83 1.28 -15.00
N THR A 138 -29.78 0.00 -14.63
CA THR A 138 -29.00 -0.48 -13.50
C THR A 138 -27.63 -0.96 -13.96
N SER A 139 -26.72 -1.22 -13.02
CA SER A 139 -25.47 -1.94 -13.34
C SER A 139 -25.76 -3.33 -13.92
N GLN A 140 -26.91 -3.94 -13.62
CA GLN A 140 -27.33 -5.17 -14.28
C GLN A 140 -27.64 -4.90 -15.75
N ASP A 141 -28.36 -3.86 -16.15
CA ASP A 141 -28.62 -3.61 -17.59
C ASP A 141 -27.33 -3.34 -18.41
N ILE A 142 -26.26 -2.91 -17.74
CA ILE A 142 -24.91 -2.73 -18.32
C ILE A 142 -24.09 -4.03 -18.30
N PHE A 143 -24.38 -4.99 -17.41
CA PHE A 143 -23.54 -6.18 -17.19
C PHE A 143 -24.30 -7.52 -17.20
N ASP A 144 -25.61 -7.54 -17.45
CA ASP A 144 -26.53 -8.68 -17.37
C ASP A 144 -26.12 -9.74 -18.40
N GLN A 145 -25.33 -10.70 -17.93
CA GLN A 145 -24.72 -11.76 -18.72
C GLN A 145 -23.72 -11.27 -19.80
N GLN A 146 -23.24 -10.01 -19.71
CA GLN A 146 -22.39 -9.36 -20.73
C GLN A 146 -20.88 -9.62 -20.63
N ALA A 147 -20.44 -10.67 -19.93
CA ALA A 147 -19.07 -11.12 -20.16
C ALA A 147 -19.03 -11.78 -21.54
N VAL A 148 -18.65 -11.02 -22.57
CA VAL A 148 -18.65 -11.46 -23.97
C VAL A 148 -17.88 -12.76 -24.07
N VAL A 149 -18.58 -13.85 -24.41
CA VAL A 149 -17.96 -15.15 -24.61
C VAL A 149 -17.09 -15.06 -25.85
N ILE A 150 -15.78 -15.12 -25.66
CA ILE A 150 -14.84 -15.18 -26.77
C ILE A 150 -14.69 -16.63 -27.23
N GLY A 151 -14.78 -16.83 -28.55
CA GLY A 151 -14.83 -18.16 -29.17
C GLY A 151 -13.52 -18.96 -29.07
N PRO A 152 -13.53 -20.21 -29.56
CA PRO A 152 -12.34 -21.07 -29.59
C PRO A 152 -11.20 -20.45 -30.39
N ALA A 153 -9.96 -20.85 -30.07
CA ALA A 153 -8.74 -20.40 -30.74
C ALA A 153 -8.49 -18.87 -30.81
N ILE A 154 -9.11 -18.08 -29.93
CA ILE A 154 -8.99 -16.62 -29.94
C ILE A 154 -7.57 -16.16 -29.54
N ASN A 155 -7.12 -15.07 -30.15
CA ASN A 155 -5.86 -14.41 -29.78
C ASN A 155 -6.15 -13.19 -28.90
N LEU A 156 -5.72 -13.24 -27.63
CA LEU A 156 -5.98 -12.15 -26.67
C LEU A 156 -5.36 -10.82 -27.09
N ASN A 157 -4.33 -10.79 -27.94
CA ASN A 157 -3.73 -9.55 -28.45
C ASN A 157 -4.71 -8.76 -29.34
N GLY A 158 -5.68 -9.45 -29.95
CA GLY A 158 -6.73 -8.85 -30.78
C GLY A 158 -7.89 -8.27 -29.96
N ILE A 159 -8.00 -8.62 -28.68
CA ILE A 159 -9.11 -8.17 -27.82
C ILE A 159 -8.76 -6.83 -27.17
N GLN A 160 -8.99 -5.75 -27.91
CA GLN A 160 -8.66 -4.38 -27.49
C GLN A 160 -9.87 -3.52 -27.12
N THR A 161 -11.08 -4.00 -27.40
CA THR A 161 -12.30 -3.28 -27.02
C THR A 161 -12.46 -3.34 -25.50
N PRO A 162 -12.63 -2.21 -24.79
CA PRO A 162 -12.86 -2.23 -23.35
C PRO A 162 -14.11 -3.03 -23.00
N GLY A 163 -14.03 -3.87 -21.97
CA GLY A 163 -15.15 -4.75 -21.58
C GLY A 163 -14.72 -5.92 -20.72
N ILE A 164 -15.72 -6.73 -20.36
CA ILE A 164 -15.58 -7.98 -19.63
C ILE A 164 -15.79 -9.13 -20.62
N TYR A 165 -14.91 -10.12 -20.61
CA TYR A 165 -14.94 -11.25 -21.53
C TYR A 165 -14.78 -12.57 -20.79
N THR A 166 -15.49 -13.59 -21.24
CA THR A 166 -15.35 -14.96 -20.72
C THR A 166 -14.61 -15.81 -21.73
N CYS A 167 -13.49 -16.39 -21.31
CA CYS A 167 -12.70 -17.34 -22.08
C CYS A 167 -13.00 -18.76 -21.59
N LEU A 168 -13.81 -19.50 -22.34
CA LEU A 168 -14.30 -20.83 -21.92
C LEU A 168 -13.42 -22.01 -22.36
N TYR A 169 -12.44 -21.78 -23.23
CA TYR A 169 -11.73 -22.86 -23.93
C TYR A 169 -10.29 -23.02 -23.43
N THR A 170 -9.99 -24.22 -22.92
CA THR A 170 -8.66 -24.63 -22.48
C THR A 170 -7.84 -25.06 -23.70
N GLY A 171 -6.55 -24.72 -23.78
CA GLY A 171 -5.65 -25.22 -24.84
C GLY A 171 -5.54 -24.32 -26.06
N GLU A 172 -6.54 -23.50 -26.33
CA GLU A 172 -6.70 -22.87 -27.65
C GLU A 172 -6.44 -21.35 -27.65
N THR A 173 -6.55 -20.70 -26.49
CA THR A 173 -6.44 -19.25 -26.37
C THR A 173 -5.00 -18.79 -26.53
N LYS A 174 -4.70 -18.16 -27.67
CA LYS A 174 -3.35 -17.66 -28.00
C LYS A 174 -3.02 -16.42 -27.18
N ASN A 175 -1.77 -16.35 -26.73
CA ASN A 175 -1.25 -15.26 -25.88
C ASN A 175 -2.02 -15.10 -24.56
N ALA A 176 -2.61 -16.17 -24.02
CA ALA A 176 -3.05 -16.24 -22.64
C ALA A 176 -1.85 -16.39 -21.69
N PRO A 177 -1.93 -15.90 -20.44
CA PRO A 177 -0.86 -16.08 -19.46
C PRO A 177 -0.73 -17.53 -18.98
N VAL A 178 -1.82 -18.29 -19.03
CA VAL A 178 -1.91 -19.70 -18.64
C VAL A 178 -2.84 -20.45 -19.57
N ASN A 179 -2.63 -21.77 -19.64
CA ASN A 179 -3.47 -22.67 -20.40
C ASN A 179 -4.70 -23.13 -19.59
N ASN A 180 -5.53 -22.19 -19.15
CA ASN A 180 -6.71 -22.45 -18.31
C ASN A 180 -7.82 -21.45 -18.69
N PRO A 181 -9.11 -21.85 -18.72
CA PRO A 181 -10.20 -20.92 -18.99
C PRO A 181 -10.27 -19.87 -17.88
N GLY A 182 -10.90 -18.74 -18.16
CA GLY A 182 -10.80 -17.56 -17.30
C GLY A 182 -11.63 -16.39 -17.76
N ASN A 183 -11.56 -15.32 -16.99
CA ASN A 183 -12.16 -14.04 -17.32
C ASN A 183 -11.07 -13.08 -17.78
N LEU A 184 -11.33 -12.34 -18.85
CA LEU A 184 -10.48 -11.26 -19.32
C LEU A 184 -11.22 -9.93 -19.12
N LEU A 185 -10.54 -8.99 -18.49
CA LEU A 185 -10.99 -7.62 -18.33
C LEU A 185 -10.08 -6.70 -19.16
N VAL A 186 -10.68 -5.84 -19.97
CA VAL A 186 -9.94 -4.90 -20.82
C VAL A 186 -10.33 -3.48 -20.46
N TYR A 187 -9.35 -2.68 -20.03
CA TYR A 187 -9.53 -1.25 -19.77
C TYR A 187 -8.92 -0.41 -20.88
N ARG A 188 -9.58 0.71 -21.20
CA ARG A 188 -8.95 1.83 -21.88
C ARG A 188 -8.20 2.67 -20.85
N THR A 189 -6.95 2.99 -21.13
CA THR A 189 -6.15 3.89 -20.27
C THR A 189 -5.99 5.24 -20.95
N ASN A 190 -5.09 5.38 -21.93
CA ASN A 190 -4.85 6.63 -22.65
C ASN A 190 -4.75 6.39 -24.17
N GLY A 191 -5.53 7.13 -24.97
CA GLY A 191 -5.53 7.01 -26.44
C GLY A 191 -5.72 5.56 -26.93
N ILE A 192 -4.66 5.01 -27.54
CA ILE A 192 -4.61 3.65 -28.10
C ILE A 192 -4.21 2.57 -27.08
N GLN A 193 -3.76 2.93 -25.88
CA GLN A 193 -3.28 1.99 -24.88
C GLN A 193 -4.42 1.19 -24.23
N ARG A 194 -4.13 -0.06 -23.88
CA ARG A 194 -5.05 -0.99 -23.22
C ARG A 194 -4.38 -1.66 -22.03
N LEU A 195 -5.13 -1.89 -20.97
CA LEU A 195 -4.73 -2.76 -19.87
C LEU A 195 -5.58 -4.02 -19.96
N GLN A 196 -4.94 -5.19 -19.92
CA GLN A 196 -5.63 -6.46 -19.83
C GLN A 196 -5.35 -7.10 -18.48
N ILE A 197 -6.41 -7.60 -17.85
CA ILE A 197 -6.36 -8.40 -16.63
C ILE A 197 -6.99 -9.75 -16.93
N TYR A 198 -6.26 -10.84 -16.72
CA TYR A 198 -6.76 -12.19 -16.90
C TYR A 198 -6.81 -12.92 -15.56
N GLN A 199 -7.96 -13.47 -15.23
CA GLN A 199 -8.17 -14.27 -14.03
C GLN A 199 -8.61 -15.67 -14.45
N PRO A 200 -7.75 -16.69 -14.30
CA PRO A 200 -8.13 -18.07 -14.56
C PRO A 200 -9.25 -18.53 -13.62
N LEU A 201 -10.11 -19.41 -14.10
CA LEU A 201 -11.13 -20.05 -13.27
C LEU A 201 -10.47 -20.97 -12.23
N TYR A 202 -11.14 -21.14 -11.10
CA TYR A 202 -10.73 -22.02 -9.99
C TYR A 202 -9.38 -21.66 -9.35
N THR A 203 -8.88 -20.45 -9.60
CA THR A 203 -7.69 -19.92 -8.93
C THR A 203 -7.97 -18.50 -8.43
N VAL A 204 -7.12 -18.04 -7.51
CA VAL A 204 -7.06 -16.63 -7.08
C VAL A 204 -5.99 -15.86 -7.85
N ASP A 205 -5.40 -16.49 -8.88
CA ASP A 205 -4.32 -15.88 -9.64
C ASP A 205 -4.87 -14.78 -10.53
N VAL A 206 -4.17 -13.64 -10.55
CA VAL A 206 -4.48 -12.54 -11.45
C VAL A 206 -3.27 -12.29 -12.32
N TYR A 207 -3.46 -12.05 -13.60
CA TYR A 207 -2.39 -11.71 -14.53
C TYR A 207 -2.71 -10.38 -15.17
N VAL A 208 -1.71 -9.50 -15.28
CA VAL A 208 -1.89 -8.16 -15.83
C VAL A 208 -0.87 -7.94 -16.95
N ARG A 209 -1.27 -7.26 -18.01
CA ARG A 209 -0.37 -6.77 -19.07
C ARG A 209 -0.89 -5.47 -19.65
N TYR A 210 -0.02 -4.73 -20.33
CA TYR A 210 -0.39 -3.48 -20.99
C TYR A 210 0.01 -3.48 -22.47
N PHE A 211 -0.77 -2.76 -23.27
CA PHE A 211 -0.54 -2.50 -24.67
C PHE A 211 -0.01 -1.08 -24.85
N GLN A 212 1.17 -0.95 -25.48
CA GLN A 212 1.88 0.33 -25.62
C GLN A 212 1.50 1.10 -26.90
N GLY A 213 0.93 0.42 -27.89
CA GLY A 213 0.73 0.93 -29.26
C GLY A 213 1.50 0.10 -30.29
N GLY A 214 1.19 0.26 -31.59
CA GLY A 214 1.94 -0.38 -32.68
C GLY A 214 1.94 -1.91 -32.68
N ASN A 215 0.89 -2.56 -32.15
CA ASN A 215 0.78 -4.03 -31.96
C ASN A 215 1.74 -4.65 -30.92
N THR A 216 2.38 -3.84 -30.08
CA THR A 216 3.29 -4.32 -29.02
C THR A 216 2.59 -4.46 -27.66
N TRP A 217 2.51 -5.69 -27.16
CA TRP A 217 2.06 -6.03 -25.81
C TRP A 217 3.25 -6.30 -24.89
N SER A 218 3.15 -5.91 -23.63
CA SER A 218 4.06 -6.42 -22.61
C SER A 218 3.86 -7.92 -22.40
N GLY A 219 4.87 -8.58 -21.81
CA GLY A 219 4.66 -9.89 -21.21
C GLY A 219 3.57 -9.84 -20.14
N TRP A 220 2.92 -10.97 -19.91
CA TRP A 220 1.99 -11.12 -18.78
C TRP A 220 2.76 -11.17 -17.47
N VAL A 221 2.28 -10.43 -16.48
CA VAL A 221 2.82 -10.44 -15.12
C VAL A 221 1.76 -11.04 -14.21
N LYS A 222 2.10 -12.13 -13.51
CA LYS A 222 1.25 -12.67 -12.45
C LYS A 222 1.27 -11.72 -11.25
N ASN A 223 0.11 -11.16 -10.93
CA ASN A 223 -0.16 -10.31 -9.78
C ASN A 223 -0.64 -11.19 -8.61
N TYR A 224 0.15 -11.24 -7.54
CA TYR A 224 -0.08 -12.09 -6.37
C TYR A 224 -0.93 -11.39 -5.29
N GLY A 225 -1.71 -10.36 -5.65
CA GLY A 225 -2.54 -9.60 -4.70
C GLY A 225 -1.77 -8.57 -3.87
N CYS A 226 -0.49 -8.35 -4.20
CA CYS A 226 0.35 -7.33 -3.62
C CYS A 226 0.88 -6.43 -4.75
N ILE A 227 1.01 -5.12 -4.45
CA ILE A 227 1.60 -4.13 -5.34
C ILE A 227 3.01 -4.62 -5.71
N SER A 228 3.12 -5.17 -6.91
CA SER A 228 4.30 -5.83 -7.47
C SER A 228 4.85 -7.04 -6.69
N ARG A 229 5.21 -8.09 -7.43
CA ARG A 229 5.94 -9.27 -6.92
C ARG A 229 7.34 -8.89 -6.38
N ASP A 230 7.86 -7.73 -6.76
CA ASP A 230 9.22 -7.31 -6.45
C ASP A 230 9.30 -6.43 -5.18
N GLU A 231 8.21 -5.75 -4.78
CA GLU A 231 8.21 -4.89 -3.58
C GLU A 231 7.57 -5.55 -2.35
N ALA A 232 6.59 -6.43 -2.51
CA ALA A 232 5.95 -7.08 -1.35
C ALA A 232 6.81 -8.18 -0.72
N ASP A 233 7.64 -8.85 -1.53
CA ASP A 233 8.51 -9.95 -1.06
C ASP A 233 9.88 -9.44 -0.56
N SER A 234 10.24 -8.18 -0.82
CA SER A 234 11.52 -7.58 -0.43
C SER A 234 11.49 -6.84 0.91
N GLN A 235 10.31 -6.44 1.41
CA GLN A 235 10.20 -5.73 2.69
C GLN A 235 10.03 -6.65 3.91
N TYR A 236 9.56 -7.90 3.72
CA TYR A 236 9.28 -8.82 4.84
C TYR A 236 10.01 -10.16 4.78
N ARG A 237 10.77 -10.47 3.72
CA ARG A 237 11.63 -11.66 3.68
C ARG A 237 13.09 -11.29 3.79
N LEU A 238 13.84 -12.08 4.57
CA LEU A 238 15.30 -12.06 4.51
C LEU A 238 15.75 -12.33 3.06
N PRO A 239 16.70 -11.55 2.51
CA PRO A 239 17.20 -11.75 1.15
C PRO A 239 17.66 -13.20 0.93
N VAL A 240 17.43 -13.73 -0.28
CA VAL A 240 17.97 -15.05 -0.70
C VAL A 240 19.49 -15.06 -0.48
N GLY A 241 20.01 -16.13 0.12
CA GLY A 241 21.41 -16.21 0.53
C GLY A 241 21.71 -15.72 1.96
N SER A 242 20.72 -15.19 2.70
CA SER A 242 20.92 -14.89 4.12
C SER A 242 21.01 -16.17 4.94
N ALA A 243 21.98 -16.24 5.87
CA ALA A 243 22.05 -17.30 6.86
C ALA A 243 20.97 -17.07 7.93
N ILE A 244 20.13 -18.07 8.15
CA ILE A 244 18.98 -18.00 9.06
C ILE A 244 19.20 -19.02 10.18
N ALA A 245 19.11 -18.58 11.43
CA ALA A 245 19.15 -19.47 12.59
C ALA A 245 17.79 -20.18 12.73
N TRP A 246 17.79 -21.50 12.57
CA TRP A 246 16.61 -22.35 12.58
C TRP A 246 16.62 -23.30 13.79
N PRO A 247 15.56 -23.32 14.63
CA PRO A 247 15.55 -24.04 15.90
C PRO A 247 15.23 -25.54 15.80
N SER A 248 15.11 -26.11 14.59
CA SER A 248 14.69 -27.50 14.38
C SER A 248 15.63 -28.22 13.40
N ASP A 249 15.71 -29.55 13.48
CA ASP A 249 16.42 -30.39 12.51
C ASP A 249 15.61 -30.63 11.22
N VAL A 250 14.31 -30.33 11.24
CA VAL A 250 13.45 -30.42 10.06
C VAL A 250 13.55 -29.12 9.27
N VAL A 251 14.19 -29.17 8.10
CA VAL A 251 14.35 -28.01 7.21
C VAL A 251 13.05 -27.76 6.45
N PRO A 252 12.50 -26.52 6.46
CA PRO A 252 11.31 -26.18 5.68
C PRO A 252 11.55 -26.26 4.17
N ASP A 253 10.48 -26.54 3.41
CA ASP A 253 10.51 -26.55 1.95
C ASP A 253 11.02 -25.20 1.39
N GLY A 254 11.88 -25.26 0.37
CA GLY A 254 12.51 -24.08 -0.23
C GLY A 254 13.77 -23.57 0.48
N TYR A 255 14.18 -24.23 1.56
CA TYR A 255 15.43 -23.96 2.28
C TYR A 255 16.38 -25.14 2.19
N ALA A 256 17.67 -24.87 2.40
CA ALA A 256 18.70 -25.88 2.58
C ALA A 256 19.54 -25.57 3.82
N ILE A 257 20.01 -26.61 4.49
CA ILE A 257 21.00 -26.47 5.56
C ILE A 257 22.36 -26.01 4.99
N MET A 258 23.10 -25.17 5.70
CA MET A 258 24.36 -24.59 5.22
C MET A 258 25.57 -25.45 5.61
N GLN A 259 26.00 -26.37 4.74
CA GLN A 259 26.98 -27.42 5.04
C GLN A 259 28.12 -27.51 4.01
N GLY A 260 28.41 -26.44 3.26
CA GLY A 260 29.51 -26.47 2.28
C GLY A 260 29.14 -27.04 0.90
N GLN A 261 27.86 -27.33 0.66
CA GLN A 261 27.42 -27.98 -0.58
C GLN A 261 27.39 -27.04 -1.78
N SER A 262 27.65 -27.59 -2.97
CA SER A 262 27.49 -26.89 -4.24
C SER A 262 26.03 -26.79 -4.68
N PHE A 263 25.72 -25.78 -5.49
CA PHE A 263 24.40 -25.60 -6.13
C PHE A 263 24.54 -25.11 -7.58
N SER A 264 23.48 -25.30 -8.37
CA SER A 264 23.42 -24.81 -9.75
C SER A 264 23.09 -23.32 -9.78
N THR A 265 24.05 -22.50 -10.25
CA THR A 265 23.86 -21.05 -10.41
C THR A 265 22.80 -20.68 -11.46
N ALA A 266 22.57 -21.57 -12.44
CA ALA A 266 21.51 -21.41 -13.43
C ALA A 266 20.11 -21.68 -12.84
N THR A 267 20.01 -22.64 -11.91
CA THR A 267 18.73 -23.00 -11.26
C THR A 267 18.36 -22.01 -10.15
N TYR A 268 19.36 -21.51 -9.41
CA TYR A 268 19.18 -20.58 -8.30
C TYR A 268 19.91 -19.26 -8.54
N PRO A 269 19.45 -18.43 -9.49
CA PRO A 269 20.15 -17.20 -9.89
C PRO A 269 20.18 -16.14 -8.79
N LEU A 270 19.20 -16.11 -7.89
CA LEU A 270 19.20 -15.20 -6.73
C LEU A 270 20.20 -15.64 -5.66
N LEU A 271 20.32 -16.94 -5.41
CA LEU A 271 21.35 -17.48 -4.52
C LEU A 271 22.76 -17.28 -5.09
N ALA A 272 22.92 -17.38 -6.41
CA ALA A 272 24.17 -17.11 -7.11
C ALA A 272 24.65 -15.65 -6.97
N LYS A 273 23.74 -14.69 -6.74
CA LYS A 273 24.12 -13.31 -6.42
C LYS A 273 24.78 -13.19 -5.06
N ALA A 274 24.31 -13.98 -4.08
CA ALA A 274 24.90 -14.02 -2.74
C ALA A 274 26.18 -14.86 -2.69
N TYR A 275 26.19 -16.00 -3.40
CA TYR A 275 27.32 -16.93 -3.47
C TYR A 275 27.73 -17.19 -4.92
N PRO A 276 28.52 -16.28 -5.53
CA PRO A 276 28.93 -16.41 -6.94
C PRO A 276 29.76 -17.66 -7.25
N SER A 277 30.39 -18.26 -6.24
CA SER A 277 31.13 -19.53 -6.36
C SER A 277 30.24 -20.73 -6.67
N GLY A 278 28.91 -20.62 -6.50
CA GLY A 278 28.01 -21.78 -6.58
C GLY A 278 28.15 -22.73 -5.38
N VAL A 279 28.71 -22.25 -4.26
CA VAL A 279 28.89 -23.04 -3.03
C VAL A 279 28.29 -22.31 -1.84
N ILE A 280 27.41 -22.99 -1.10
CA ILE A 280 26.87 -22.50 0.16
C ILE A 280 27.93 -22.70 1.24
N PRO A 281 28.26 -21.70 2.09
CA PRO A 281 29.22 -21.86 3.17
C PRO A 281 28.84 -22.98 4.15
N ASP A 282 29.83 -23.69 4.71
CA ASP A 282 29.60 -24.57 5.85
C ASP A 282 29.57 -23.73 7.13
N MET A 283 28.41 -23.72 7.79
CA MET A 283 28.16 -22.90 8.98
C MET A 283 28.14 -23.71 10.27
N ARG A 284 28.38 -25.02 10.21
CA ARG A 284 28.40 -25.89 11.41
C ARG A 284 29.58 -25.51 12.30
N GLY A 285 29.31 -25.27 13.59
CA GLY A 285 30.31 -24.81 14.57
C GLY A 285 30.76 -23.36 14.41
N TRP A 286 30.28 -22.64 13.39
CA TRP A 286 30.68 -21.26 13.13
C TRP A 286 29.71 -20.25 13.76
N THR A 287 30.25 -19.15 14.26
CA THR A 287 29.46 -17.99 14.71
C THR A 287 29.62 -16.84 13.71
N ILE A 288 28.51 -16.20 13.34
CA ILE A 288 28.53 -15.04 12.43
C ILE A 288 29.09 -13.82 13.18
N LYS A 289 30.15 -13.23 12.62
CA LYS A 289 30.75 -11.97 13.06
C LYS A 289 30.63 -10.95 11.94
N GLY A 290 30.17 -9.74 12.28
CA GLY A 290 30.12 -8.63 11.33
C GLY A 290 31.51 -8.39 10.71
N LYS A 291 31.56 -8.25 9.38
CA LYS A 291 32.82 -7.98 8.68
C LYS A 291 33.41 -6.66 9.22
N PRO A 292 34.66 -6.64 9.71
CA PRO A 292 35.29 -5.41 10.14
C PRO A 292 35.52 -4.47 8.96
N ALA A 293 35.68 -3.17 9.23
CA ALA A 293 35.93 -2.16 8.20
C ALA A 293 37.13 -2.50 7.29
N SER A 294 38.14 -3.18 7.83
CA SER A 294 39.34 -3.60 7.10
C SER A 294 39.92 -4.92 7.67
N GLY A 295 40.89 -5.51 6.97
CA GLY A 295 41.65 -6.67 7.44
C GLY A 295 41.03 -8.05 7.20
N ARG A 296 39.78 -8.13 6.70
CA ARG A 296 39.10 -9.39 6.36
C ARG A 296 38.21 -9.29 5.11
N ALA A 297 38.15 -10.39 4.35
CA ALA A 297 37.20 -10.55 3.24
C ALA A 297 35.83 -11.05 3.74
N VAL A 298 34.77 -10.81 2.96
CA VAL A 298 33.44 -11.41 3.21
C VAL A 298 33.56 -12.93 3.10
N LEU A 299 32.90 -13.67 4.01
CA LEU A 299 32.99 -15.14 4.16
C LEU A 299 34.37 -15.71 4.54
N SER A 300 35.35 -14.86 4.91
CA SER A 300 36.61 -15.36 5.49
C SER A 300 36.37 -16.00 6.86
N GLN A 301 37.06 -17.09 7.15
CA GLN A 301 37.02 -17.79 8.44
C GLN A 301 38.09 -17.24 9.40
N GLU A 302 37.81 -17.29 10.70
CA GLU A 302 38.72 -16.89 11.78
C GLU A 302 38.56 -17.91 12.90
N LEU A 303 39.64 -18.61 13.24
CA LEU A 303 39.63 -19.57 14.35
C LEU A 303 39.50 -18.87 15.69
N ASP A 304 39.03 -19.60 16.69
CA ASP A 304 38.94 -19.13 18.06
C ASP A 304 40.34 -18.89 18.66
N GLY A 305 40.42 -18.00 19.64
CA GLY A 305 41.69 -17.65 20.24
C GLY A 305 41.51 -16.80 21.49
N ASN A 306 42.31 -17.09 22.50
CA ASN A 306 42.30 -16.31 23.73
C ASN A 306 43.06 -14.99 23.53
N LYS A 307 42.59 -13.93 24.19
CA LYS A 307 43.30 -12.64 24.17
C LYS A 307 44.63 -12.80 24.92
N SER A 308 45.69 -12.20 24.37
CA SER A 308 46.99 -12.15 25.04
C SER A 308 46.86 -11.54 26.44
N HIS A 309 47.42 -12.23 27.44
CA HIS A 309 47.38 -11.85 28.85
C HIS A 309 48.56 -12.47 29.63
N THR A 310 48.78 -12.00 30.86
CA THR A 310 49.79 -12.51 31.79
C THR A 310 49.16 -12.80 33.15
N HIS A 311 49.87 -13.58 33.98
CA HIS A 311 49.48 -13.89 35.35
C HIS A 311 50.57 -13.43 36.32
N THR A 312 50.18 -13.00 37.51
CA THR A 312 51.12 -12.86 38.63
C THR A 312 51.36 -14.24 39.25
N ALA A 313 52.62 -14.58 39.51
CA ALA A 313 53.01 -15.83 40.16
C ALA A 313 53.88 -15.53 41.39
N ARG A 314 53.80 -16.40 42.41
CA ARG A 314 54.63 -16.33 43.61
C ARG A 314 55.15 -17.72 43.97
N ALA A 315 56.42 -17.80 44.35
CA ALA A 315 56.98 -18.96 45.04
C ALA A 315 56.75 -18.80 46.55
N GLN A 316 56.52 -19.90 47.26
CA GLN A 316 56.43 -19.88 48.72
C GLN A 316 57.83 -19.97 49.32
N ASP A 317 58.04 -19.27 50.44
CA ASP A 317 59.27 -19.40 51.22
C ASP A 317 59.41 -20.84 51.74
N THR A 318 60.62 -21.38 51.62
CA THR A 318 60.93 -22.75 52.06
C THR A 318 62.08 -22.71 53.07
N ASP A 319 61.80 -23.14 54.30
CA ASP A 319 62.83 -23.33 55.31
C ASP A 319 63.60 -24.63 55.04
N LEU A 320 64.92 -24.53 54.87
CA LEU A 320 65.81 -25.68 54.64
C LEU A 320 66.16 -26.42 55.94
N GLY A 321 65.79 -25.86 57.10
CA GLY A 321 66.03 -26.38 58.44
C GLY A 321 67.50 -26.36 58.84
N THR A 322 67.78 -26.86 60.04
CA THR A 322 69.15 -26.96 60.59
C THR A 322 69.88 -28.18 60.02
N LYS A 323 71.18 -28.04 59.74
CA LYS A 323 72.08 -29.14 59.32
C LYS A 323 73.28 -29.23 60.25
N GLY A 324 73.62 -30.44 60.67
CA GLY A 324 74.84 -30.68 61.46
C GLY A 324 76.08 -30.65 60.56
N SER A 325 77.18 -30.09 61.06
CA SER A 325 78.49 -30.21 60.41
C SER A 325 79.08 -31.60 60.64
N SER A 326 80.09 -31.96 59.86
CA SER A 326 80.92 -33.13 60.15
C SER A 326 81.68 -32.95 61.47
N SER A 327 81.86 -34.03 62.23
CA SER A 327 82.67 -34.01 63.45
C SER A 327 84.15 -33.82 63.12
N PHE A 328 84.85 -33.00 63.91
CA PHE A 328 86.29 -32.84 63.85
C PHE A 328 86.88 -32.99 65.26
N ASP A 329 87.82 -33.90 65.42
CA ASP A 329 88.50 -34.18 66.68
C ASP A 329 89.91 -33.57 66.67
N TYR A 330 90.20 -32.71 67.64
CA TYR A 330 91.54 -32.14 67.83
C TYR A 330 92.56 -33.16 68.37
N GLY A 331 92.09 -34.29 68.89
CA GLY A 331 92.90 -35.29 69.56
C GLY A 331 93.52 -34.75 70.86
N THR A 332 94.60 -35.38 71.33
CA THR A 332 95.33 -34.94 72.53
C THR A 332 96.39 -33.90 72.17
N LYS A 333 96.42 -32.78 72.90
CA LYS A 333 97.47 -31.74 72.78
C LYS A 333 98.27 -31.67 74.09
N SER A 334 99.59 -31.58 73.97
CA SER A 334 100.51 -31.50 75.13
C SER A 334 100.88 -30.05 75.44
N THR A 335 101.12 -29.75 76.73
CA THR A 335 101.62 -28.45 77.18
C THR A 335 103.13 -28.32 76.95
N ASN A 336 103.67 -27.11 77.06
CA ASN A 336 105.13 -26.94 77.11
C ASN A 336 105.68 -27.42 78.48
N PRO A 337 106.92 -27.96 78.53
CA PRO A 337 107.56 -28.32 79.80
C PRO A 337 107.96 -27.07 80.59
N THR A 338 107.40 -26.88 81.78
CA THR A 338 107.73 -25.78 82.71
C THR A 338 107.47 -26.21 84.16
N GLY A 339 107.73 -25.33 85.14
CA GLY A 339 107.50 -25.60 86.57
C GLY A 339 108.71 -26.14 87.33
N GLY A 340 109.88 -26.20 86.69
CA GLY A 340 111.14 -26.48 87.37
C GLY A 340 111.46 -25.39 88.39
N HIS A 341 111.55 -25.77 89.67
CA HIS A 341 111.92 -24.89 90.76
C HIS A 341 112.69 -25.69 91.82
N ALA A 342 113.50 -24.99 92.62
CA ALA A 342 114.24 -25.57 93.74
C ALA A 342 113.62 -25.10 95.06
N HIS A 343 113.64 -25.98 96.05
CA HIS A 343 113.34 -25.64 97.44
C HIS A 343 114.63 -25.76 98.25
N GLU A 344 114.89 -24.78 99.10
CA GLU A 344 115.99 -24.81 100.05
C GLU A 344 115.45 -25.23 101.42
N PHE A 345 116.08 -26.21 102.05
CA PHE A 345 115.75 -26.66 103.39
C PHE A 345 116.96 -26.51 104.31
N GLY A 346 116.77 -25.82 105.43
CA GLY A 346 117.71 -25.78 106.55
C GLY A 346 117.02 -26.33 107.79
N GLY A 347 117.49 -27.48 108.29
CA GLY A 347 116.98 -28.12 109.50
C GLY A 347 118.06 -28.21 110.58
N TYR A 348 117.65 -28.00 111.83
CA TYR A 348 118.50 -28.25 113.00
C TYR A 348 118.23 -29.65 113.54
N VAL A 349 119.27 -30.47 113.70
CA VAL A 349 119.19 -31.80 114.33
C VAL A 349 119.93 -31.75 115.66
N ASN A 350 119.25 -32.10 116.76
CA ASN A 350 119.87 -32.23 118.08
C ASN A 350 120.03 -33.71 118.45
N SER A 351 121.25 -34.14 118.79
CA SER A 351 121.48 -35.46 119.41
C SER A 351 121.24 -35.37 120.92
N TYR A 352 120.39 -36.24 121.45
CA TYR A 352 120.24 -36.42 122.90
C TYR A 352 120.95 -37.73 123.28
N TRP A 353 121.94 -37.62 124.19
CA TRP A 353 122.69 -38.65 124.93
C TRP A 353 124.06 -39.14 124.39
N GLY A 354 125.16 -38.51 124.87
CA GLY A 354 126.46 -39.16 125.14
C GLY A 354 127.71 -38.61 124.42
N ASP A 355 128.44 -37.69 125.09
CA ASP A 355 129.70 -37.00 124.73
C ASP A 355 129.63 -35.97 123.57
N SER A 356 129.62 -34.70 123.99
CA SER A 356 129.78 -33.47 123.20
C SER A 356 128.56 -32.99 122.38
N ASN A 357 127.84 -32.01 122.93
CA ASN A 357 126.75 -31.28 122.27
C ASN A 357 127.27 -30.55 121.02
N HIS A 358 126.93 -31.04 119.84
CA HIS A 358 127.15 -30.33 118.58
C HIS A 358 125.80 -30.07 117.90
N THR A 359 125.40 -28.80 117.78
CA THR A 359 124.39 -28.38 116.79
C THR A 359 125.08 -28.28 115.44
N SER A 360 125.02 -29.33 114.63
CA SER A 360 125.47 -29.26 113.25
C SER A 360 124.34 -28.78 112.36
N PHE A 361 124.58 -27.71 111.60
CA PHE A 361 123.73 -27.35 110.46
C PHE A 361 123.91 -28.46 109.43
N GLN A 362 122.87 -29.23 109.12
CA GLN A 362 122.96 -30.23 108.06
C GLN A 362 122.72 -29.52 106.71
N PRO A 363 123.75 -29.23 105.90
CA PRO A 363 123.52 -28.93 104.49
C PRO A 363 122.85 -30.18 103.91
N GLY A 364 121.64 -30.04 103.36
CA GLY A 364 120.77 -31.15 102.91
C GLY A 364 121.55 -32.26 102.22
N GLY A 365 121.93 -33.29 102.99
CA GLY A 365 122.98 -34.25 102.64
C GLY A 365 122.46 -35.31 101.68
N GLY A 366 122.20 -34.94 100.43
CA GLY A 366 121.70 -35.84 99.38
C GLY A 366 120.33 -36.47 99.68
N ALA A 367 119.66 -36.06 100.76
CA ALA A 367 118.34 -36.54 101.14
C ALA A 367 117.32 -36.07 100.10
N LYS A 368 116.65 -37.03 99.46
CA LYS A 368 115.57 -36.75 98.52
C LYS A 368 114.29 -36.49 99.31
N THR A 369 113.56 -35.43 98.96
CA THR A 369 112.20 -35.23 99.47
C THR A 369 111.29 -36.37 98.97
N GLN A 370 110.18 -36.62 99.66
CA GLN A 370 109.15 -37.53 99.15
C GLN A 370 108.54 -36.98 97.85
N ALA A 371 108.00 -37.84 97.00
CA ALA A 371 107.33 -37.41 95.77
C ALA A 371 106.13 -36.52 96.10
N ALA A 372 106.17 -35.27 95.64
CA ALA A 372 105.15 -34.26 95.85
C ALA A 372 105.11 -33.31 94.64
N GLY A 373 104.03 -32.55 94.48
CA GLY A 373 103.86 -31.60 93.37
C GLY A 373 103.16 -32.19 92.13
N ASP A 374 102.58 -33.39 92.23
CA ASP A 374 101.62 -33.87 91.24
C ASP A 374 100.39 -32.95 91.27
N HIS A 375 100.13 -32.29 90.15
CA HIS A 375 99.04 -31.33 90.03
C HIS A 375 98.56 -31.29 88.58
N ALA A 376 97.28 -30.94 88.41
CA ALA A 376 96.68 -30.72 87.12
C ALA A 376 96.24 -29.26 86.98
N HIS A 377 96.23 -28.77 85.74
CA HIS A 377 95.70 -27.45 85.40
C HIS A 377 94.40 -27.61 84.62
N THR A 378 93.43 -26.75 84.91
CA THR A 378 92.22 -26.63 84.09
C THR A 378 92.48 -25.60 83.00
N VAL A 379 92.41 -26.01 81.73
CA VAL A 379 92.55 -25.09 80.59
C VAL A 379 91.19 -24.96 79.90
N SER A 380 90.61 -23.76 79.93
CA SER A 380 89.38 -23.45 79.20
C SER A 380 89.71 -23.06 77.76
N ILE A 381 89.22 -23.81 76.76
CA ILE A 381 89.45 -23.54 75.33
C ILE A 381 88.43 -22.53 74.78
N GLY A 382 87.20 -22.55 75.29
CA GLY A 382 86.11 -21.65 74.86
C GLY A 382 85.31 -22.16 73.65
N GLY A 383 84.19 -21.49 73.38
CA GLY A 383 83.37 -21.73 72.18
C GLY A 383 83.91 -20.97 70.97
N HIS A 384 83.71 -21.52 69.78
CA HIS A 384 83.98 -20.84 68.52
C HIS A 384 82.91 -21.18 67.49
N GLU A 385 82.74 -20.30 66.50
CA GLU A 385 81.78 -20.47 65.41
C GLU A 385 82.50 -20.27 64.07
N HIS A 386 81.94 -20.86 63.02
CA HIS A 386 82.39 -20.70 61.63
C HIS A 386 81.24 -20.15 60.79
N THR A 387 81.57 -19.40 59.74
CA THR A 387 80.60 -18.99 58.72
C THR A 387 80.74 -19.87 57.48
N VAL A 388 79.62 -20.23 56.86
CA VAL A 388 79.59 -21.03 55.62
C VAL A 388 78.79 -20.28 54.57
N TYR A 389 79.40 -20.03 53.41
CA TYR A 389 78.73 -19.42 52.26
C TYR A 389 77.99 -20.50 51.45
N ILE A 390 76.68 -20.34 51.27
CA ILE A 390 75.81 -21.33 50.60
C ILE A 390 75.70 -21.08 49.08
N GLY A 391 75.79 -19.82 48.63
CA GLY A 391 75.67 -19.44 47.22
C GLY A 391 74.24 -19.24 46.71
N SER A 392 74.11 -18.78 45.47
CA SER A 392 72.82 -18.63 44.78
C SER A 392 72.42 -19.91 44.05
N HIS A 393 71.12 -20.19 43.98
CA HIS A 393 70.56 -21.28 43.18
C HIS A 393 69.21 -20.84 42.57
N GLY A 394 68.67 -21.64 41.65
CA GLY A 394 67.41 -21.35 40.97
C GLY A 394 66.55 -22.60 40.78
N HIS A 395 65.33 -22.41 40.26
CA HIS A 395 64.36 -23.48 40.02
C HIS A 395 63.81 -23.38 38.60
N VAL A 396 63.42 -24.51 38.03
CA VAL A 396 62.67 -24.55 36.77
C VAL A 396 61.19 -24.39 37.10
N VAL A 397 60.51 -23.47 36.40
CA VAL A 397 59.07 -23.27 36.52
C VAL A 397 58.40 -23.70 35.21
N ILE A 398 57.47 -24.64 35.30
CA ILE A 398 56.65 -25.12 34.18
C ILE A 398 55.22 -24.68 34.44
N VAL A 399 54.60 -24.07 33.45
CA VAL A 399 53.17 -23.71 33.48
C VAL A 399 52.46 -24.64 32.50
N ASP A 400 51.69 -25.58 33.03
CA ASP A 400 50.93 -26.54 32.22
C ASP A 400 49.77 -25.86 31.50
N ALA A 401 49.34 -26.47 30.39
CA ALA A 401 48.20 -25.99 29.62
C ALA A 401 46.89 -26.10 30.43
N ALA A 402 46.07 -25.04 30.40
CA ALA A 402 44.77 -24.99 31.05
C ALA A 402 43.72 -24.44 30.07
N GLY A 403 42.60 -25.17 29.90
CA GLY A 403 41.51 -24.75 29.02
C GLY A 403 40.73 -25.92 28.43
N THR A 404 39.78 -25.59 27.56
CA THR A 404 39.01 -26.51 26.72
C THR A 404 39.58 -26.57 25.30
N ALA A 405 39.09 -27.52 24.48
CA ALA A 405 39.52 -27.65 23.08
C ALA A 405 39.21 -26.40 22.23
N GLU A 406 38.14 -25.67 22.58
CA GLU A 406 37.73 -24.44 21.91
C GLU A 406 37.52 -23.33 22.95
N THR A 407 37.80 -22.09 22.54
CA THR A 407 37.45 -20.87 23.28
C THR A 407 36.00 -20.51 22.99
N THR A 408 35.11 -20.67 23.97
CA THR A 408 33.67 -20.47 23.78
C THR A 408 33.11 -19.33 24.61
N VAL A 409 32.02 -18.75 24.12
CA VAL A 409 31.10 -17.91 24.90
C VAL A 409 29.80 -18.68 25.12
N ARG A 410 28.96 -18.27 26.08
CA ARG A 410 27.64 -18.88 26.24
C ARG A 410 26.86 -18.79 24.92
N ASN A 411 26.44 -19.92 24.39
CA ASN A 411 25.79 -20.05 23.10
C ASN A 411 24.68 -21.10 23.15
N ILE A 412 23.79 -21.08 22.16
CA ILE A 412 22.73 -22.07 21.94
C ILE A 412 22.85 -22.56 20.51
N ALA A 413 22.77 -23.87 20.30
CA ALA A 413 22.86 -24.47 18.97
C ALA A 413 21.56 -24.25 18.17
N PHE A 414 21.71 -23.70 16.96
CA PHE A 414 20.67 -23.59 15.94
C PHE A 414 21.25 -24.12 14.62
N ASN A 415 20.39 -24.66 13.76
CA ASN A 415 20.78 -25.04 12.41
C ASN A 415 20.80 -23.78 11.53
N TYR A 416 21.92 -23.51 10.86
CA TYR A 416 21.96 -22.47 9.84
C TYR A 416 21.33 -22.99 8.55
N ILE A 417 20.24 -22.36 8.11
CA ILE A 417 19.58 -22.63 6.83
C ILE A 417 19.65 -21.41 5.91
N VAL A 418 19.48 -21.64 4.62
CA VAL A 418 19.45 -20.60 3.58
C VAL A 418 18.28 -20.83 2.63
N ARG A 419 17.61 -19.74 2.25
CA ARG A 419 16.56 -19.78 1.22
C ARG A 419 17.18 -19.99 -0.15
N LEU A 420 16.61 -20.87 -0.96
CA LEU A 420 17.14 -21.24 -2.28
C LEU A 420 16.69 -20.29 -3.42
N ALA A 421 15.46 -19.78 -3.37
CA ALA A 421 14.85 -18.98 -4.45
C ALA A 421 14.00 -17.80 -3.97
#